data_AF-A0A7Y2D3D2-F1
#
_entry.id   AF-A0A7Y2D3D2-F1
#
_cell.length_a   1.000
_cell.length_b   1.000
_cell.length_c   1.000
_cell.angle_alpha   90.00
_cell.angle_beta   90.00
_cell.angle_gamma   90.00
#
_symmetry.space_group_name_H-M   'P 1'
#
loop_
_entity.id
_entity.type
_entity.pdbx_description
1 polymer ?
#
loop_
_entity_poly.entity_id
_entity_poly.type
_entity_poly.pdbx_seq_one_letter_code
_entity_poly.pdbx_strand_id
1 'polypeptide(L)'
;AFIVFSTLVFVLYGRPVMVLIFAGTFNGFILPIGLALVLLASRDTKRLGDYKHPLWLTLTGWGVVAVMLWFSIQAIISRFQ
;
A
#
# COMPACT_ATOMS: atom_id res chain seq x y z
N ALA A 1 -29.48 6.57 16.68
CA ALA A 1 -28.94 5.50 17.56
C ALA A 1 -27.55 5.02 17.13
N PHE A 2 -27.31 4.68 15.86
CA PHE A 2 -26.03 4.15 15.37
C PHE A 2 -24.80 5.06 15.66
N ILE A 3 -24.90 6.36 15.37
CA ILE A 3 -23.77 7.29 15.62
C ILE A 3 -23.40 7.34 17.11
N VAL A 4 -24.39 7.47 17.99
CA VAL A 4 -24.18 7.48 19.45
C VAL A 4 -23.53 6.17 19.91
N PHE A 5 -23.96 5.03 19.37
CA PHE A 5 -23.36 3.72 19.66
C PHE A 5 -21.92 3.61 19.16
N SER A 6 -21.61 4.02 17.93
CA SER A 6 -20.25 4.02 17.39
C SER A 6 -19.31 4.96 18.17
N THR A 7 -19.78 6.15 18.57
CA THR A 7 -19.01 7.06 19.41
C THR A 7 -18.74 6.47 20.79
N LEU A 8 -19.73 5.79 21.39
CA LEU A 8 -19.60 5.15 22.69
C LEU A 8 -18.59 3.99 22.67
N VAL A 9 -18.64 3.13 21.64
CA VAL A 9 -17.65 2.06 21.42
C VAL A 9 -16.25 2.64 21.17
N PHE A 10 -16.15 3.73 20.39
CA PHE A 10 -14.88 4.39 20.11
C PHE A 10 -14.22 4.95 21.38
N VAL A 11 -15.00 5.60 22.24
CA VAL A 11 -14.53 6.17 23.51
C VAL A 11 -14.21 5.08 24.54
N LEU A 12 -15.03 4.03 24.64
CA LEU A 12 -14.84 2.95 25.63
C LEU A 12 -13.64 2.06 25.32
N TYR A 13 -13.43 1.72 24.04
CA TYR A 13 -12.35 0.80 23.68
C TYR A 13 -11.05 1.52 23.36
N GLY A 14 -11.06 2.75 22.81
CA GLY A 14 -9.90 3.61 22.54
C GLY A 14 -8.81 3.04 21.60
N ARG A 15 -8.76 1.72 21.44
CA ARG A 15 -7.75 0.91 20.76
C ARG A 15 -8.09 0.49 19.31
N PRO A 16 -9.26 0.78 18.68
CA PRO A 16 -9.45 0.40 17.28
C PRO A 16 -8.48 1.16 16.37
N VAL A 17 -7.98 2.31 16.82
CA VAL A 17 -6.98 3.11 16.12
C VAL A 17 -5.68 2.35 15.91
N MET A 18 -5.21 1.57 16.91
CA MET A 18 -3.98 0.77 16.75
C MET A 18 -4.16 -0.35 15.71
N VAL A 19 -5.27 -1.08 15.77
CA VAL A 19 -5.57 -2.14 14.80
C VAL A 19 -5.74 -1.56 13.39
N LEU A 20 -6.39 -0.40 13.28
CA LEU A 20 -6.57 0.32 12.02
C LEU A 20 -5.26 0.85 11.44
N ILE A 21 -4.37 1.39 12.28
CA ILE A 21 -3.03 1.82 11.87
C ILE A 21 -2.23 0.61 11.39
N PHE A 22 -2.20 -0.49 12.17
CA PHE A 22 -1.50 -1.71 11.77
C PHE A 22 -2.00 -2.25 10.43
N ALA A 23 -3.32 -2.39 10.27
CA ALA A 23 -3.92 -2.86 9.02
C ALA A 23 -3.63 -1.90 7.85
N GLY A 24 -3.69 -0.59 8.09
CA GLY A 24 -3.40 0.45 7.10
C GLY A 24 -1.93 0.45 6.68
N THR A 25 -0.99 0.28 7.62
CA THR A 25 0.44 0.19 7.32
C THR A 25 0.74 -1.08 6.53
N PHE A 26 0.23 -2.24 6.95
CA PHE A 26 0.38 -3.49 6.19
C PHE A 26 -0.17 -3.38 4.77
N ASN A 27 -1.34 -2.77 4.58
CA ASN A 27 -1.93 -2.56 3.26
C ASN A 27 -1.13 -1.54 2.42
N GLY A 28 -0.66 -0.45 3.05
CA GLY A 28 0.19 0.56 2.41
C GLY A 28 1.51 0.02 1.89
N PHE A 29 2.08 -1.00 2.55
CA PHE A 29 3.30 -1.69 2.09
C PHE A 29 3.02 -2.82 1.09
N ILE A 30 1.87 -3.48 1.15
CA ILE A 30 1.57 -4.59 0.24
C ILE A 30 1.44 -4.12 -1.21
N LEU A 31 0.91 -2.90 -1.42
CA LEU A 31 0.73 -2.31 -2.75
C LEU A 31 2.05 -2.06 -3.50
N PRO A 32 3.06 -1.33 -2.95
CA PRO A 32 4.34 -1.13 -3.62
C PRO A 32 5.11 -2.43 -3.82
N ILE A 33 5.06 -3.38 -2.87
CA ILE A 33 5.71 -4.69 -2.99
C ILE A 33 5.07 -5.49 -4.13
N GLY A 34 3.74 -5.59 -4.15
CA GLY A 34 3.00 -6.30 -5.19
C GLY A 34 3.24 -5.69 -6.57
N LEU A 35 3.18 -4.36 -6.67
CA LEU A 35 3.44 -3.64 -7.92
C LEU A 35 4.89 -3.84 -8.40
N ALA A 36 5.88 -3.79 -7.51
CA ALA A 36 7.27 -4.06 -7.84
C ALA A 36 7.50 -5.49 -8.32
N LEU A 37 6.87 -6.48 -7.68
CA LEU A 37 6.92 -7.89 -8.10
C LEU A 37 6.29 -8.10 -9.48
N VAL A 38 5.13 -7.49 -9.73
CA VAL A 38 4.46 -7.55 -11.04
C VAL A 38 5.31 -6.88 -12.12
N LEU A 39 5.93 -5.74 -11.84
CA LEU A 39 6.83 -5.04 -12.77
C LEU A 39 8.12 -5.83 -13.03
N LEU A 40 8.59 -6.61 -12.06
CA LEU A 40 9.74 -7.49 -12.24
C LEU A 40 9.36 -8.72 -13.07
N ALA A 41 8.19 -9.32 -12.78
CA ALA A 41 7.64 -10.45 -13.52
C ALA A 41 7.28 -10.09 -14.98
N SER A 42 6.81 -8.86 -15.23
CA SER A 42 6.46 -8.39 -16.57
C SER A 42 7.65 -8.16 -17.49
N ARG A 43 8.90 -8.18 -16.98
CA ARG A 43 10.11 -8.16 -17.81
C ARG A 43 10.38 -9.51 -18.46
N ASP A 44 9.81 -10.58 -17.91
CA ASP A 44 10.04 -11.95 -18.36
C ASP A 44 9.03 -12.31 -19.48
N THR A 45 9.07 -11.54 -20.58
CA THR A 45 8.16 -11.64 -21.74
C THR A 45 8.01 -13.08 -22.27
N LYS A 46 9.03 -13.94 -22.08
CA LYS A 46 9.02 -15.34 -22.49
C LYS A 46 7.90 -16.18 -21.86
N ARG A 47 7.39 -15.82 -20.66
CA ARG A 47 6.29 -16.54 -20.00
C ARG A 47 4.92 -15.86 -20.18
N LEU A 48 4.87 -14.65 -20.72
CA LEU A 48 3.65 -13.86 -20.91
C LEU A 48 3.05 -13.95 -22.34
N GLY A 49 3.61 -14.78 -23.22
CA GLY A 49 3.12 -14.94 -24.61
C GLY A 49 3.43 -13.72 -25.48
N ASP A 50 2.47 -13.30 -26.33
CA ASP A 50 2.61 -12.17 -27.27
C ASP A 50 2.55 -10.76 -26.61
N TYR A 51 2.64 -10.68 -25.28
CA TYR A 51 2.48 -9.41 -24.56
C TYR A 51 3.80 -8.62 -24.52
N LYS A 52 3.96 -7.64 -25.42
CA LYS A 52 5.02 -6.63 -25.31
C LYS A 52 4.68 -5.67 -24.18
N HIS A 53 5.28 -5.85 -23.01
CA HIS A 53 5.12 -4.90 -21.91
C HIS A 53 5.65 -3.52 -22.36
N PRO A 54 4.78 -2.50 -22.49
CA PRO A 54 5.20 -1.20 -23.01
C PRO A 54 6.16 -0.56 -22.03
N LEU A 55 7.34 -0.14 -22.52
CA LEU A 55 8.40 0.47 -21.70
C LEU A 55 7.91 1.67 -20.88
N TRP A 56 6.87 2.36 -21.36
CA TRP A 56 6.25 3.48 -20.66
C TRP A 56 5.50 3.07 -19.39
N LEU A 57 4.87 1.89 -19.40
CA LEU A 57 4.13 1.35 -18.27
C LEU A 57 5.10 0.80 -17.21
N THR A 58 6.23 0.25 -17.64
CA THR A 58 7.34 -0.10 -16.75
C THR A 58 7.93 1.12 -16.06
N LEU A 59 8.20 2.20 -16.81
CA LEU A 59 8.82 3.41 -16.29
C LEU A 59 7.90 4.15 -15.31
N THR A 60 6.64 4.33 -15.68
CA THR A 60 5.63 4.94 -14.80
C THR A 60 5.33 4.08 -13.59
N GLY A 61 5.29 2.75 -13.76
CA GLY A 61 5.12 1.78 -12.67
C GLY A 61 6.24 1.90 -11.63
N TRP A 62 7.51 1.96 -12.06
CA TRP A 62 8.63 2.18 -11.14
C TRP A 62 8.57 3.55 -10.45
N GLY A 63 8.07 4.59 -11.14
CA GLY A 63 7.79 5.89 -10.53
C GLY A 63 6.75 5.81 -9.41
N VAL A 64 5.66 5.08 -9.63
CA VAL A 64 4.61 4.86 -8.61
C VAL A 64 5.16 4.06 -7.43
N VAL A 65 5.94 3.00 -7.66
CA VAL A 65 6.61 2.24 -6.59
C VAL A 65 7.49 3.16 -5.73
N ALA A 66 8.28 4.04 -6.35
CA ALA A 66 9.15 4.97 -5.63
C ALA A 66 8.38 5.97 -4.77
N VAL A 67 7.30 6.57 -5.30
CA VAL A 67 6.44 7.51 -4.56
C VAL A 67 5.70 6.81 -3.42
N MET A 68 5.17 5.61 -3.67
CA MET A 68 4.48 4.81 -2.66
C MET A 68 5.44 4.41 -1.53
N LEU A 69 6.66 3.97 -1.86
CA LEU A 69 7.70 3.69 -0.86
C LEU A 69 8.05 4.94 -0.05
N TRP A 70 8.17 6.10 -0.68
CA TRP A 70 8.41 7.36 0.01
C TRP A 70 7.31 7.67 1.03
N PHE A 71 6.03 7.58 0.63
CA PHE A 71 4.92 7.77 1.55
C PHE A 71 4.88 6.73 2.66
N SER A 72 5.21 5.48 2.36
CA SER A 72 5.24 4.41 3.36
C SER A 72 6.34 4.63 4.40
N ILE A 73 7.51 5.11 3.99
CA ILE A 73 8.61 5.48 4.90
C ILE A 73 8.21 6.69 5.75
N GLN A 74 7.65 7.74 5.14
CA GLN A 74 7.14 8.91 5.86
C GLN A 74 6.05 8.54 6.88
N ALA A 75 5.17 7.61 6.53
CA ALA A 75 4.12 7.12 7.42
C ALA A 75 4.68 6.39 8.65
N ILE A 76 5.80 5.67 8.52
CA ILE A 76 6.49 5.06 9.67
C ILE A 76 7.20 6.13 10.51
N ILE A 77 7.95 7.03 9.87
CA ILE A 77 8.74 8.05 10.58
C ILE A 77 7.82 8.97 11.39
N SER A 78 6.72 9.44 10.79
CA SER A 78 5.70 10.26 11.46
C SER A 78 4.92 9.52 12.56
N ARG A 79 5.07 8.20 12.70
CA ARG A 79 4.50 7.41 13.80
C ARG A 79 5.46 7.18 14.96
N PHE A 80 6.74 7.48 14.78
CA PHE A 80 7.78 7.40 15.81
C PHE A 80 8.14 8.76 16.44
N GLN A 81 7.44 9.84 16.05
CA GLN A 81 7.38 11.13 16.76
C GLN A 81 5.97 11.34 17.32
#